data_AF-A0A178I0E9-F1
#
_entry.id   AF-A0A178I0E9-F1
#
_cell.length_a   1.000
_cell.length_b   1.000
_cell.length_c   1.000
_cell.angle_alpha   90.00
_cell.angle_beta   90.00
_cell.angle_gamma   90.00
#
_symmetry.space_group_name_H-M   'P 1'
#
loop_
_entity.id
_entity.type
_entity.pdbx_description
1 polymer ?
#
loop_
_entity_poly.entity_id
_entity_poly.type
_entity_poly.pdbx_seq_one_letter_code
_entity_poly.pdbx_strand_id
1 'polypeptide(L)'
;MNIEPLKRLAENADLFALPTDPDQLTYVAKLAFGIRGVDYAATKAPATADQRIHLWKVLNENMAQIQAEDALVGNEADPIEAALAKALGRQPSAPQSTTITNADVSIARHSATVAIKKACAAVLVAGYRP
;
A
#
# COMPACT_ATOMS: atom_id res chain seq x y z
N MET A 1 10.30 -2.94 -11.95
CA MET A 1 9.20 -2.02 -12.27
C MET A 1 9.13 -1.02 -11.14
N ASN A 2 9.36 0.26 -11.42
CA ASN A 2 9.39 1.30 -10.38
C ASN A 2 8.07 2.06 -10.44
N ILE A 3 7.13 1.75 -9.55
CA ILE A 3 5.92 2.55 -9.38
C ILE A 3 6.36 3.81 -8.63
N GLU A 4 6.28 4.97 -9.29
CA GLU A 4 6.75 6.22 -8.71
C GLU A 4 5.67 6.88 -7.84
N PRO A 5 6.03 7.47 -6.69
CA PRO A 5 5.10 8.27 -5.88
C PRO A 5 4.68 9.53 -6.65
N LEU A 6 3.44 9.97 -6.47
CA LEU A 6 2.76 11.08 -7.16
C LEU A 6 3.27 12.48 -6.72
N LYS A 7 4.55 12.61 -6.38
CA LYS A 7 5.16 13.78 -5.72
C LYS A 7 5.24 15.08 -6.55
N ARG A 8 4.44 15.24 -7.62
CA ARG A 8 4.49 16.45 -8.47
C ARG A 8 3.17 17.17 -8.74
N LEU A 9 2.01 16.68 -8.28
CA LEU A 9 0.73 17.30 -8.70
C LEU A 9 -0.30 17.56 -7.59
N ALA A 10 -0.21 16.87 -6.46
CA ALA A 10 -1.12 17.09 -5.34
C ALA A 10 -0.36 16.77 -4.05
N GLU A 11 -0.59 17.54 -3.01
CA GLU A 11 0.06 17.44 -1.69
C GLU A 11 -0.19 16.10 -0.95
N ASN A 12 -0.70 15.06 -1.64
CA ASN A 12 -0.87 13.70 -1.16
C ASN A 12 0.38 12.87 -1.50
N ALA A 13 1.40 12.96 -0.64
CA ALA A 13 2.69 12.27 -0.80
C ALA A 13 2.59 10.73 -0.85
N ASP A 14 1.42 10.18 -0.52
CA ASP A 14 1.19 8.74 -0.31
C ASP A 14 0.54 8.04 -1.51
N LEU A 15 0.20 8.77 -2.58
CA LEU A 15 -0.37 8.18 -3.79
C LEU A 15 0.73 7.79 -4.78
N PHE A 16 0.48 6.74 -5.55
CA PHE A 16 1.35 6.19 -6.58
C PHE A 16 0.81 6.50 -7.98
N ALA A 17 1.69 6.84 -8.92
CA ALA A 17 1.35 7.04 -10.32
C ALA A 17 1.26 5.71 -11.08
N LEU A 18 0.46 5.66 -12.14
CA LEU A 18 0.52 4.53 -13.08
C LEU A 18 1.74 4.68 -14.00
N PRO A 19 2.39 3.57 -14.40
CA PRO A 19 3.42 3.62 -15.44
C PRO A 19 2.80 4.02 -16.78
N THR A 20 3.54 4.76 -17.59
CA THR A 20 3.11 5.20 -18.93
C THR A 20 3.29 4.12 -20.00
N ASP A 21 4.17 3.15 -19.73
CA ASP A 21 4.46 2.03 -20.62
C ASP A 21 3.29 1.00 -20.62
N PRO A 22 2.72 0.64 -21.79
CA PRO A 22 1.57 -0.28 -21.87
C PRO A 22 1.83 -1.70 -21.32
N ASP A 23 3.04 -2.22 -21.43
CA ASP A 23 3.39 -3.56 -20.95
C ASP A 23 3.51 -3.54 -19.42
N GLN A 24 4.12 -2.50 -18.88
CA GLN A 24 4.16 -2.27 -17.43
C GLN A 24 2.75 -2.03 -16.86
N LEU A 25 1.90 -1.32 -17.59
CA LEU A 25 0.52 -1.06 -17.19
C LEU A 25 -0.32 -2.35 -17.18
N THR A 26 -0.09 -3.26 -18.13
CA THR A 26 -0.69 -4.59 -18.13
C THR A 26 -0.24 -5.39 -16.90
N TYR A 27 1.04 -5.32 -16.55
CA TYR A 27 1.57 -6.00 -15.37
C TYR A 27 0.97 -5.45 -14.07
N VAL A 28 0.86 -4.12 -13.95
CA VAL A 28 0.17 -3.46 -12.83
C VAL A 28 -1.30 -3.88 -12.75
N ALA A 29 -2.00 -3.97 -13.88
CA ALA A 29 -3.37 -4.47 -13.91
C ALA A 29 -3.46 -5.90 -13.39
N LYS A 30 -2.58 -6.79 -13.85
CA LYS A 30 -2.52 -8.17 -13.38
C LYS A 30 -2.27 -8.27 -11.88
N LEU A 31 -1.39 -7.44 -11.33
CA LEU A 31 -1.14 -7.40 -9.89
C LEU A 31 -2.34 -6.87 -9.11
N ALA A 32 -2.90 -5.73 -9.53
CA ALA A 32 -4.00 -5.06 -8.84
C ALA A 32 -5.28 -5.92 -8.81
N PHE A 33 -5.60 -6.60 -9.92
CA PHE A 33 -6.77 -7.49 -10.03
C PHE A 33 -6.49 -8.92 -9.56
N GLY A 34 -5.27 -9.41 -9.71
CA GLY A 34 -4.85 -10.74 -9.24
C GLY A 34 -4.93 -10.88 -7.72
N ILE A 35 -4.60 -9.81 -6.96
CA ILE A 35 -4.79 -9.76 -5.50
C ILE A 35 -6.26 -9.95 -5.10
N ARG A 36 -7.21 -9.63 -5.99
CA ARG A 36 -8.67 -9.74 -5.73
C ARG A 36 -9.27 -11.08 -6.18
N GLY A 37 -8.44 -12.04 -6.62
CA GLY A 37 -8.91 -13.36 -7.08
C GLY A 37 -9.49 -13.38 -8.50
N VAL A 38 -9.23 -12.34 -9.30
CA VAL A 38 -9.60 -12.30 -10.72
C VAL A 38 -8.57 -13.09 -11.54
N ASP A 39 -9.01 -13.74 -12.62
CA ASP A 39 -8.12 -14.45 -13.54
C ASP A 39 -7.08 -13.49 -14.15
N TYR A 40 -5.85 -13.58 -13.65
CA TYR A 40 -4.73 -12.73 -14.05
C TYR A 40 -4.34 -12.94 -15.52
N ALA A 41 -4.62 -14.12 -16.10
CA ALA A 41 -4.28 -14.42 -17.49
C ALA A 41 -5.19 -13.67 -18.47
N ALA A 42 -6.43 -13.40 -18.07
CA ALA A 42 -7.41 -12.65 -18.87
C ALA A 42 -7.28 -11.12 -18.73
N THR A 43 -6.47 -10.63 -17.79
CA THR A 43 -6.33 -9.20 -17.50
C THR A 43 -5.50 -8.50 -18.58
N LYS A 44 -6.11 -7.49 -19.24
CA LYS A 44 -5.51 -6.67 -20.30
C LYS A 44 -5.17 -5.27 -19.80
N ALA A 45 -4.30 -4.55 -20.50
CA ALA A 45 -4.11 -3.13 -20.28
C ALA A 45 -5.45 -2.36 -20.34
N PRO A 46 -5.66 -1.35 -19.49
CA PRO A 46 -6.83 -0.50 -19.57
C PRO A 46 -6.82 0.27 -20.91
N ALA A 47 -7.88 0.10 -21.69
CA ALA A 47 -8.05 0.73 -23.00
C ALA A 47 -8.67 2.13 -22.90
N THR A 48 -9.44 2.41 -21.85
CA THR A 48 -10.14 3.69 -21.67
C THR A 48 -9.57 4.50 -20.50
N ALA A 49 -9.83 5.82 -20.49
CA ALA A 49 -9.49 6.68 -19.37
C ALA A 49 -10.17 6.23 -18.07
N ASP A 50 -11.43 5.80 -18.14
CA ASP A 50 -12.16 5.30 -16.97
C ASP A 50 -11.56 4.01 -16.42
N GLN A 51 -11.10 3.11 -17.30
CA GLN A 51 -10.39 1.90 -16.90
C GLN A 51 -9.05 2.20 -16.25
N ARG A 52 -8.32 3.22 -16.74
CA ARG A 52 -7.08 3.70 -16.10
C ARG A 52 -7.34 4.29 -14.72
N ILE A 53 -8.38 5.11 -14.59
CA ILE A 53 -8.80 5.67 -13.30
C ILE A 53 -9.18 4.55 -12.32
N HIS A 54 -9.93 3.54 -12.79
CA HIS A 54 -10.30 2.41 -11.95
C HIS A 54 -9.06 1.62 -11.50
N LEU A 55 -8.16 1.28 -12.43
CA LEU A 55 -6.91 0.59 -12.11
C LEU A 55 -6.06 1.38 -11.11
N TRP A 56 -5.88 2.68 -11.33
CA TRP A 56 -5.13 3.56 -10.44
C TRP A 56 -5.69 3.57 -9.02
N LYS A 57 -7.01 3.66 -8.88
CA LYS A 57 -7.68 3.58 -7.56
C LYS A 57 -7.41 2.24 -6.88
N VAL A 58 -7.61 1.13 -7.59
CA VAL A 58 -7.40 -0.22 -7.04
C VAL A 58 -5.95 -0.43 -6.63
N LEU A 59 -4.99 0.02 -7.43
CA LEU A 59 -3.57 -0.04 -7.10
C LEU A 59 -3.27 0.69 -5.78
N ASN A 60 -3.70 1.95 -5.67
CA ASN A 60 -3.46 2.76 -4.48
C ASN A 60 -4.18 2.19 -3.25
N GLU A 61 -5.39 1.67 -3.41
CA GLU A 61 -6.10 0.95 -2.33
C GLU A 61 -5.30 -0.25 -1.83
N ASN A 62 -4.81 -1.10 -2.73
CA ASN A 62 -4.05 -2.29 -2.35
C ASN A 62 -2.70 -1.90 -1.70
N MET A 63 -2.00 -0.90 -2.25
CA MET A 63 -0.73 -0.43 -1.68
C MET A 63 -0.91 0.16 -0.28
N ALA A 64 -1.97 0.95 -0.06
CA ALA A 64 -2.27 1.52 1.25
C ALA A 64 -2.64 0.43 2.28
N GLN A 65 -3.35 -0.62 1.86
CA GLN A 65 -3.63 -1.77 2.73
C GLN A 65 -2.34 -2.49 3.13
N ILE A 66 -1.47 -2.80 2.17
CA ILE A 66 -0.17 -3.46 2.43
C ILE A 66 0.69 -2.61 3.37
N GLN A 67 0.81 -1.31 3.11
CA GLN A 67 1.58 -0.40 3.99
C GLN A 67 1.00 -0.33 5.41
N ALA A 68 -0.32 -0.36 5.56
CA ALA A 68 -0.96 -0.37 6.87
C ALA A 68 -0.72 -1.68 7.61
N GLU A 69 -0.67 -2.81 6.90
CA GLU A 69 -0.27 -4.11 7.47
C GLU A 69 1.20 -4.11 7.89
N ASP A 70 2.10 -3.65 7.02
CA ASP A 70 3.52 -3.56 7.31
C ASP A 70 3.80 -2.63 8.49
N ALA A 71 3.02 -1.55 8.65
CA ALA A 71 3.13 -0.65 9.79
C ALA A 71 2.67 -1.28 11.12
N LEU A 72 1.77 -2.28 11.09
CA LEU A 72 1.45 -3.07 12.28
C LEU A 72 2.61 -3.97 12.69
N VAL A 73 3.34 -4.51 11.71
CA VAL A 73 4.54 -5.34 11.92
C VAL A 73 5.78 -4.48 12.25
N GLY A 74 5.75 -3.20 11.88
CA GLY A 74 6.85 -2.24 11.98
C GLY A 74 7.18 -1.76 13.39
N ASN A 75 7.86 -2.61 14.17
CA ASN A 75 9.10 -2.28 14.88
C ASN A 75 9.56 -3.54 15.64
N GLU A 76 10.14 -4.51 14.93
CA GLU A 76 11.06 -5.48 15.54
C GLU A 76 12.37 -4.77 15.97
N ALA A 77 12.28 -3.68 16.75
CA ALA A 77 13.41 -3.11 17.48
C ALA A 77 13.77 -3.98 18.71
N ASP A 78 12.88 -4.89 19.10
CA ASP A 78 13.04 -5.81 20.23
C ASP A 78 14.33 -6.65 20.22
N PRO A 79 14.83 -7.20 19.10
CA PRO A 79 16.07 -7.98 19.11
C PRO A 79 17.30 -7.09 19.33
N ILE A 80 17.28 -5.85 18.81
CA ILE A 80 18.38 -4.90 18.92
C ILE A 80 18.40 -4.29 20.33
N GLU A 81 17.24 -3.93 20.89
CA GLU A 81 17.13 -3.49 22.28
C GLU A 81 17.50 -4.61 23.26
N ALA A 82 17.08 -5.86 23.01
CA ALA A 82 17.48 -7.00 23.83
C ALA A 82 18.99 -7.27 23.75
N ALA A 83 19.60 -7.14 22.56
CA ALA A 83 21.04 -7.26 22.38
C ALA A 83 21.81 -6.14 23.08
N LEU A 84 21.31 -4.89 23.02
CA LEU A 84 21.89 -3.73 23.70
C LEU A 84 21.76 -3.84 25.22
N ALA A 85 20.60 -4.26 25.73
CA ALA A 85 20.38 -4.49 27.16
C ALA A 85 21.33 -5.56 27.70
N LYS A 86 21.49 -6.67 26.96
CA LYS A 86 22.45 -7.74 27.30
C LYS A 86 23.90 -7.23 27.29
N ALA A 87 24.28 -6.41 26.31
CA ALA A 87 25.62 -5.81 26.24
C ALA A 87 25.89 -4.82 27.40
N LEU A 88 24.85 -4.15 27.90
CA LEU A 88 24.94 -3.19 29.02
C LEU A 88 24.73 -3.84 30.41
N GLY A 89 24.60 -5.17 30.49
CA GLY A 89 24.35 -5.89 31.76
C GLY A 89 22.97 -5.61 32.38
N ARG A 90 22.03 -5.10 31.60
CA ARG A 90 20.64 -4.83 32.03
C ARG A 90 19.77 -6.01 31.64
N GLN A 91 18.80 -6.36 32.49
CA GLN A 91 17.79 -7.34 32.14
C GLN A 91 16.88 -6.71 31.07
N PRO A 92 16.77 -7.29 29.87
CA PRO A 92 15.84 -6.78 28.87
C PRO A 92 14.42 -6.83 29.45
N SER A 93 13.64 -5.78 29.24
CA SER A 93 12.20 -5.81 29.46
C SER A 93 11.64 -7.04 28.76
N ALA A 94 10.80 -7.84 29.42
CA ALA A 94 10.15 -8.96 28.74
C ALA A 94 9.49 -8.44 27.47
N PRO A 95 9.72 -9.05 26.29
CA PRO A 95 9.14 -8.54 25.05
C PRO A 95 7.64 -8.47 25.26
N GLN A 96 7.08 -7.26 25.22
CA GLN A 96 5.65 -7.11 25.06
C GLN A 96 5.37 -7.47 23.61
N SER A 97 5.31 -8.78 23.35
CA SER A 97 4.79 -9.31 22.11
C SER A 97 3.35 -8.85 22.03
N THR A 98 3.13 -7.71 21.41
CA THR A 98 1.80 -7.25 21.05
C THR A 98 1.32 -8.24 20.00
N THR A 99 0.59 -9.28 20.43
CA THR A 99 0.08 -10.28 19.50
C THR A 99 -0.88 -9.57 18.55
N ILE A 100 -0.39 -9.25 17.36
CA ILE A 100 -1.21 -8.66 16.29
C ILE A 100 -2.29 -9.69 15.95
N THR A 101 -3.55 -9.33 16.18
CA THR A 101 -4.67 -10.22 15.87
C THR A 101 -5.15 -10.00 14.44
N ASN A 102 -5.87 -10.98 13.89
CA ASN A 102 -6.56 -10.81 12.61
C ASN A 102 -7.57 -9.64 12.63
N ALA A 103 -8.10 -9.29 13.80
CA ALA A 103 -9.00 -8.15 13.94
C ALA A 103 -8.24 -6.83 13.77
N ASP A 104 -7.03 -6.71 14.32
CA ASP A 104 -6.18 -5.52 14.19
C ASP A 104 -5.78 -5.28 12.73
N VAL A 105 -5.38 -6.35 12.03
CA VAL A 105 -5.09 -6.33 10.58
C VAL A 105 -6.30 -5.87 9.78
N SER A 106 -7.49 -6.38 10.11
CA SER A 106 -8.74 -5.99 9.44
C SER A 106 -9.08 -4.52 9.66
N ILE A 107 -8.92 -4.01 10.88
CA ILE A 107 -9.16 -2.60 11.23
C ILE A 107 -8.17 -1.68 10.50
N ALA A 108 -6.89 -2.04 10.45
CA ALA A 108 -5.87 -1.27 9.74
C ALA A 108 -6.16 -1.19 8.24
N ARG A 109 -6.47 -2.34 7.59
CA ARG A 109 -6.88 -2.41 6.18
C ARG A 109 -8.10 -1.53 5.89
N HIS A 110 -9.11 -1.60 6.75
CA HIS A 110 -10.34 -0.83 6.59
C HIS A 110 -10.07 0.66 6.67
N SER A 111 -9.35 1.10 7.71
CA SER A 111 -8.98 2.51 7.91
C SER A 111 -8.17 3.06 6.74
N ALA A 112 -7.17 2.32 6.26
CA ALA A 112 -6.37 2.68 5.10
C ALA A 112 -7.22 2.81 3.83
N THR A 113 -8.16 1.88 3.61
CA THR A 113 -9.09 1.91 2.47
C THR A 113 -9.96 3.16 2.47
N VAL A 114 -10.47 3.57 3.64
CA VAL A 114 -11.31 4.78 3.75
C VAL A 114 -10.48 6.03 3.45
N ALA A 115 -9.29 6.14 4.04
CA ALA A 115 -8.40 7.29 3.84
C ALA A 115 -7.96 7.43 2.38
N ILE A 116 -7.50 6.33 1.76
CA ILE A 116 -6.97 6.36 0.40
C ILE A 116 -8.07 6.63 -0.65
N LYS A 117 -9.29 6.14 -0.44
CA LYS A 117 -10.43 6.47 -1.31
C LYS A 117 -10.73 7.96 -1.31
N LYS A 118 -10.67 8.61 -0.14
CA LYS A 118 -10.86 10.06 0.00
C LYS A 118 -9.73 10.82 -0.70
N ALA A 119 -8.47 10.41 -0.53
CA ALA A 119 -7.33 11.03 -1.20
C ALA A 119 -7.40 10.90 -2.72
N CYS A 120 -7.71 9.70 -3.23
CA CYS A 120 -7.92 9.45 -4.66
C CYS A 120 -9.00 10.34 -5.26
N ALA A 121 -10.14 10.50 -4.56
CA ALA A 121 -11.22 11.37 -5.01
C ALA A 121 -10.80 12.84 -5.06
N ALA A 122 -10.11 13.32 -4.03
CA ALA A 122 -9.62 14.71 -3.96
C ALA A 122 -8.67 15.04 -5.13
N VAL A 123 -7.76 14.12 -5.47
CA VAL A 123 -6.79 14.32 -6.56
C VAL A 123 -7.45 14.29 -7.94
N LEU A 124 -8.46 13.44 -8.15
CA LEU A 124 -9.24 13.45 -9.38
C LEU A 124 -10.07 14.75 -9.54
N VAL A 125 -10.64 15.25 -8.44
CA VAL A 125 -11.35 16.56 -8.43
C VAL A 125 -10.38 17.72 -8.71
N ALA A 126 -9.13 17.63 -8.24
CA ALA A 126 -8.07 18.58 -8.56
C ALA A 126 -7.59 18.50 -10.04
N GLY A 127 -8.15 17.61 -10.85
CA GLY A 127 -7.91 17.54 -12.29
C GLY A 127 -6.87 16.51 -12.73
N TYR A 128 -6.37 15.67 -11.82
CA TYR A 128 -5.45 14.60 -12.19
C TYR A 128 -6.11 13.58 -13.12
N ARG A 129 -5.36 13.15 -14.14
CA ARG A 129 -5.76 12.16 -15.15
C ARG A 129 -4.71 11.05 -15.17
N PRO A 130 -4.94 9.92 -14.48
CA PRO A 130 -4.06 8.76 -14.49
C PRO A 130 -3.98 8.06 -15.85
#